data_AF-A0A447JCG2-F1
#
_entry.id   AF-A0A447JCG2-F1
#
_cell.length_a   1.000
_cell.length_b   1.000
_cell.length_c   1.000
_cell.angle_alpha   90.00
_cell.angle_beta   90.00
_cell.angle_gamma   90.00
#
_symmetry.space_group_name_H-M   'P 1'
#
loop_
_entity.id
_entity.type
_entity.pdbx_description
1 polymer ?
#
loop_
_entity_poly.entity_id
_entity_poly.type
_entity_poly.pdbx_seq_one_letter_code
_entity_poly.pdbx_strand_id
1 'polypeptide(L)'
;MVYEIPMHGYSSHSVHEQGMDSWTVDLDLVADEYYQSVLIKRALTRYPLHVVRWEGDPERNPFGLALDCYASTPQRLQVAGLDEVDKTRTGGTQ
;
A
#
# COMPACT_ATOMS: atom_id res chain seq x y z
N MET A 1 0.41 11.72 -4.07
CA MET A 1 0.12 10.74 -5.14
C MET A 1 0.37 9.35 -4.61
N VAL A 2 -0.39 8.36 -5.06
CA VAL A 2 -0.23 6.95 -4.65
C VAL A 2 -0.15 6.08 -5.89
N TYR A 3 0.83 5.18 -5.94
CA TYR A 3 1.06 4.30 -7.08
C TYR A 3 1.74 2.99 -6.65
N GLU A 4 1.62 1.95 -7.47
CA GLU A 4 2.27 0.67 -7.23
C GLU A 4 3.80 0.79 -7.19
N ILE A 5 4.45 -0.02 -6.36
CA ILE A 5 5.91 -0.12 -6.39
C ILE A 5 6.28 -0.83 -7.71
N PRO A 6 7.13 -0.24 -8.57
CA PRO A 6 7.53 -0.87 -9.82
C PRO A 6 8.12 -2.27 -9.58
N MET A 7 7.73 -3.24 -10.41
CA MET A 7 8.10 -4.66 -10.28
C MET A 7 7.63 -5.37 -9.00
N HIS A 8 6.79 -4.73 -8.19
CA HIS A 8 6.18 -5.27 -6.97
C HIS A 8 4.65 -5.18 -7.05
N GLY A 9 4.11 -5.50 -8.22
CA GLY A 9 2.66 -5.56 -8.45
C GLY A 9 2.02 -6.77 -7.76
N TYR A 10 0.77 -7.04 -8.11
CA TYR A 10 0.02 -8.17 -7.55
C TYR A 10 0.77 -9.50 -7.61
N SER A 11 0.75 -10.23 -6.49
CA SER A 11 1.19 -11.60 -6.35
C SER A 11 0.15 -12.37 -5.55
N SER A 12 -0.05 -13.64 -5.85
CA SER A 12 -0.92 -14.51 -5.03
C SER A 12 -0.46 -14.61 -3.58
N HIS A 13 0.83 -14.39 -3.31
CA HIS A 13 1.39 -14.36 -1.96
C HIS A 13 0.97 -13.13 -1.14
N SER A 14 0.41 -12.11 -1.78
CA SER A 14 -0.11 -10.91 -1.13
C SER A 14 -1.52 -11.11 -0.57
N VAL A 15 -2.13 -12.28 -0.75
CA VAL A 15 -3.48 -12.59 -0.26
C VAL A 15 -3.40 -13.66 0.81
N HIS A 16 -3.88 -13.32 2.00
CA HIS A 16 -3.86 -14.18 3.19
C HIS A 16 -5.29 -14.54 3.58
N GLU A 17 -5.66 -15.80 3.40
CA GLU A 17 -6.98 -16.31 3.81
C GLU A 17 -7.12 -16.26 5.34
N GLN A 18 -8.20 -15.64 5.82
CA GLN A 18 -8.54 -15.60 7.26
C GLN A 18 -9.76 -16.48 7.56
N GLY A 19 -10.58 -16.78 6.54
CA GLY A 19 -11.76 -17.63 6.62
C GLY A 19 -12.42 -17.77 5.24
N MET A 20 -13.59 -18.40 5.18
CA MET A 20 -14.28 -18.69 3.92
C MET A 20 -14.63 -17.43 3.10
N ASP A 21 -14.91 -16.33 3.78
CA ASP A 21 -15.42 -15.08 3.21
C ASP A 21 -14.58 -13.86 3.62
N SER A 22 -13.34 -14.09 4.07
CA SER A 22 -12.49 -13.05 4.65
C SER A 22 -11.02 -13.26 4.31
N TRP A 23 -10.38 -12.20 3.85
CA TRP A 23 -8.98 -12.18 3.43
C TRP A 23 -8.29 -10.93 3.98
N THR A 24 -6.99 -11.03 4.22
CA THR A 24 -6.11 -9.86 4.33
C THR A 24 -5.31 -9.75 3.05
N VAL A 25 -5.35 -8.59 2.40
CA VAL A 25 -4.61 -8.31 1.17
C VAL A 25 -3.52 -7.29 1.48
N ASP A 26 -2.26 -7.70 1.28
CA ASP A 26 -1.11 -6.83 1.39
C ASP A 26 -0.97 -5.98 0.12
N LEU A 27 -1.29 -4.69 0.25
CA LEU A 27 -1.18 -3.72 -0.84
C LEU A 27 0.07 -2.84 -0.63
N ASP A 28 1.13 -3.13 -1.37
CA ASP A 28 2.41 -2.43 -1.28
C ASP A 28 2.46 -1.26 -2.27
N LEU A 29 2.49 -0.03 -1.75
CA LEU A 29 2.39 1.20 -2.54
C LEU A 29 3.49 2.19 -2.19
N VAL A 30 3.83 3.03 -3.16
CA VAL A 30 4.52 4.29 -2.92
C VAL A 30 3.49 5.38 -2.65
N ALA A 31 3.63 6.07 -1.51
CA ALA A 31 2.87 7.26 -1.17
C ALA A 31 3.80 8.47 -1.15
N ASP A 32 3.56 9.39 -2.09
CA ASP A 32 4.22 10.70 -2.18
C ASP A 32 3.32 11.79 -1.60
N GLU A 33 3.83 12.54 -0.62
CA GLU A 33 3.18 13.72 -0.06
C GLU A 33 3.85 14.99 -0.59
N TYR A 34 3.02 15.96 -1.01
CA TYR A 34 3.46 17.22 -1.59
C TYR A 34 2.98 18.40 -0.75
N TYR A 35 3.82 19.43 -0.63
CA TYR A 35 3.46 20.73 -0.09
C TYR A 35 3.88 21.81 -1.09
N GLN A 36 2.93 22.66 -1.52
CA GLN A 36 3.18 23.70 -2.54
C GLN A 36 3.91 23.15 -3.80
N SER A 37 3.45 22.00 -4.29
CA SER A 37 4.05 21.29 -5.45
C SER A 37 5.47 20.76 -5.24
N VAL A 38 6.02 20.86 -4.03
CA VAL A 38 7.31 20.26 -3.65
C VAL A 38 7.05 18.90 -2.99
N LEU A 39 7.75 17.86 -3.44
CA LEU A 39 7.73 16.55 -2.78
C LEU A 39 8.40 16.68 -1.40
N ILE A 40 7.65 16.41 -0.34
CA ILE A 40 8.14 16.51 1.04
C ILE A 40 8.37 15.16 1.70
N LYS A 41 7.72 14.10 1.22
CA LYS A 41 7.86 12.76 1.76
C LYS A 41 7.52 11.73 0.70
N ARG A 42 8.34 10.69 0.63
CA ARG A 42 8.09 9.47 -0.13
C ARG A 42 8.15 8.29 0.83
N ALA A 43 7.12 7.45 0.83
CA ALA A 43 7.05 6.29 1.70
C ALA A 43 6.61 5.06 0.93
N LEU A 44 7.43 4.00 0.97
CA LEU A 44 7.00 2.67 0.56
C LEU A 44 6.28 2.04 1.74
N THR A 45 5.00 1.72 1.56
CA THR A 45 4.12 1.30 2.65
C THR A 45 3.29 0.11 2.23
N ARG A 46 3.27 -0.91 3.07
CA ARG A 46 2.34 -2.04 3.00
C ARG A 46 1.05 -1.66 3.72
N TYR A 47 -0.05 -1.67 3.00
CA TYR A 47 -1.39 -1.50 3.53
C TYR A 47 -2.06 -2.87 3.63
N PRO A 48 -2.19 -3.43 4.83
CA PRO A 48 -2.92 -4.68 5.03
C PRO A 48 -4.41 -4.37 5.01
N LEU A 49 -5.05 -4.57 3.86
CA LEU A 49 -6.48 -4.35 3.67
C LEU A 49 -7.25 -5.58 4.14
N HIS A 50 -8.29 -5.38 4.95
CA HIS A 50 -9.23 -6.46 5.22
C HIS A 50 -10.29 -6.46 4.12
N VAL A 51 -10.47 -7.62 3.49
CA VAL A 51 -11.38 -7.82 2.36
C VAL A 51 -12.38 -8.89 2.72
N VAL A 52 -13.65 -8.62 2.50
CA VAL A 52 -14.75 -9.54 2.83
C VAL A 52 -15.63 -9.81 1.62
N ARG A 53 -16.29 -10.97 1.60
CA ARG A 53 -17.39 -11.22 0.67
C ARG A 53 -18.53 -10.26 0.99
N TRP A 54 -19.05 -9.60 -0.04
CA TRP A 54 -20.22 -8.75 0.02
C TRP A 54 -21.05 -8.82 -1.27
N GLU A 55 -21.96 -9.80 -1.28
CA GLU A 55 -22.89 -10.04 -2.38
C GLU A 55 -24.05 -9.02 -2.32
N GLY A 56 -23.79 -7.81 -2.82
CA GLY A 56 -24.78 -6.76 -3.01
C GLY A 56 -25.51 -6.88 -4.35
N ASP A 57 -25.85 -5.75 -4.97
CA ASP A 57 -26.33 -5.70 -6.35
C ASP A 57 -25.17 -6.02 -7.32
N PRO A 58 -25.22 -7.12 -8.12
CA PRO A 58 -24.13 -7.52 -9.01
C PRO A 58 -23.80 -6.48 -10.09
N GLU A 59 -24.75 -5.64 -10.50
CA GLU A 59 -24.49 -4.56 -11.46
C GLU A 59 -23.65 -3.43 -10.84
N ARG A 60 -23.72 -3.28 -9.51
CA ARG A 60 -22.96 -2.27 -8.76
C ARG A 60 -21.68 -2.83 -8.13
N ASN A 61 -21.69 -4.11 -7.77
CA ASN A 61 -20.54 -4.83 -7.23
C ASN A 61 -20.33 -6.15 -8.00
N PRO A 62 -19.74 -6.10 -9.20
CA PRO A 62 -19.54 -7.30 -10.02
C PRO A 62 -18.55 -8.29 -9.41
N PHE A 63 -17.79 -7.87 -8.40
CA PHE A 63 -16.80 -8.71 -7.72
C PHE A 63 -17.35 -9.41 -6.48
N GLY A 64 -18.49 -8.95 -5.93
CA GLY A 64 -19.02 -9.48 -4.68
C GLY A 64 -18.08 -9.30 -3.49
N LEU A 65 -17.24 -8.25 -3.49
CA LEU A 65 -16.23 -7.97 -2.45
C LEU A 65 -16.40 -6.57 -1.87
N ALA A 66 -15.94 -6.38 -0.63
CA ALA A 66 -15.84 -5.06 0.01
C ALA A 66 -14.51 -4.91 0.75
N LEU A 67 -14.05 -3.66 0.89
CA LEU A 67 -12.95 -3.28 1.77
C LEU A 67 -13.52 -2.98 3.16
N ASP A 68 -13.13 -3.75 4.16
CA ASP A 68 -13.53 -3.60 5.56
C ASP A 68 -12.38 -2.97 6.38
N CYS A 69 -11.99 -1.77 5.99
CA CYS A 69 -10.87 -1.03 6.60
C CYS A 69 -9.52 -1.79 6.55
N TYR A 70 -8.63 -1.46 7.48
CA TYR A 70 -7.31 -2.08 7.59
C TYR A 70 -7.34 -3.24 8.57
N ALA A 71 -6.74 -4.37 8.18
CA ALA A 71 -6.56 -5.54 9.07
C ALA A 71 -5.54 -5.26 10.18
N SER A 72 -4.58 -4.37 9.94
CA SER A 72 -3.63 -3.87 10.94
C SER A 72 -3.06 -2.51 10.54
N THR A 73 -2.16 -1.93 11.35
CA THR A 73 -1.57 -0.62 11.03
C THR A 73 -0.69 -0.72 9.77
N PRO A 74 -0.83 0.19 8.79
CA PRO A 74 0.06 0.23 7.63
C PRO A 74 1.53 0.27 8.03
N GLN A 75 2.35 -0.55 7.37
CA GLN A 75 3.75 -0.73 7.73
C GLN A 75 4.66 -0.11 6.69
N ARG A 76 5.60 0.73 7.12
CA ARG A 76 6.64 1.24 6.22
C ARG A 76 7.58 0.10 5.86
N LEU A 77 7.76 -0.12 4.56
CA LEU A 77 8.70 -1.09 4.02
C LEU A 77 10.10 -0.49 4.00
N GLN A 78 11.06 -1.22 4.54
CA GLN A 78 12.48 -0.89 4.38
C GLN A 78 12.96 -1.51 3.07
N VAL A 79 13.34 -0.67 2.11
CA VAL A 79 14.00 -1.12 0.89
C VAL A 79 15.46 -0.71 1.00
N ALA A 80 16.34 -1.71 1.05
CA ALA A 80 17.78 -1.48 1.04
C ALA A 80 18.14 -0.55 -0.15
N GLY A 81 18.68 0.63 0.14
CA GLY A 81 19.13 1.61 -0.85
C GLY A 81 18.20 2.82 -1.10
N LEU A 82 16.94 2.82 -0.63
CA LEU A 82 16.09 4.05 -0.72
C LEU A 82 16.31 5.01 0.45
N ASP A 83 16.75 4.50 1.60
CA ASP A 83 17.10 5.32 2.77
C ASP A 83 18.44 6.07 2.60
N GLU A 84 19.25 5.71 1.60
CA GLU A 84 20.56 6.32 1.35
C GLU A 84 20.48 7.60 0.51
N VAL A 85 19.49 7.68 -0.41
CA VAL A 85 19.26 8.85 -1.28
C VAL A 85 18.75 10.06 -0.49
N ASP A 86 17.98 9.82 0.58
CA ASP A 86 17.47 10.89 1.45
C ASP A 86 18.60 11.51 2.30
N LYS A 87 19.52 10.69 2.83
CA LYS A 87 20.67 11.18 3.62
C LYS A 87 21.68 11.96 2.79
N THR A 88 21.84 11.65 1.50
CA THR A 88 22.79 12.37 0.63
C THR A 88 22.30 13.76 0.23
N ARG A 89 20.99 14.06 0.32
CA ARG A 89 20.45 15.39 -0.01
C ARG A 89 20.47 16.39 1.15
N THR A 90 20.61 15.93 2.39
CA THR A 90 20.68 16.79 3.59
C THR A 90 22.11 17.04 4.07
N GLY A 91 23.13 16.41 3.46
CA GLY A 91 24.53 16.49 3.86
C GLY A 91 25.34 17.66 3.29
N GLY A 92 24.71 18.65 2.65
CA GLY A 92 25.40 19.80 2.06
C GLY A 92 25.22 21.08 2.86
N THR A 93 25.99 21.27 3.93
CA THR A 93 26.59 22.56 4.37
C THR A 93 27.49 22.27 5.59
N GLN A 94 28.80 22.20 5.34
CA GLN A 94 29.82 22.73 6.24
C GLN A 94 30.66 23.72 5.44
#